data_AF-A0A962ICY7-F1
#
_entry.id   AF-A0A962ICY7-F1
#
_cell.length_a   1.000
_cell.length_b   1.000
_cell.length_c   1.000
_cell.angle_alpha   90.00
_cell.angle_beta   90.00
_cell.angle_gamma   90.00
#
_symmetry.space_group_name_H-M   'P 1'
#
loop_
_entity.id
_entity.type
_entity.pdbx_description
1 polymer ?
#
loop_
_entity_poly.entity_id
_entity_poly.type
_entity_poly.pdbx_seq_one_letter_code
_entity_poly.pdbx_strand_id
1 'polypeptide(L)'
;DALLAAGFRDPVVDMEMITLTYDQVRGLLQDLKGIGANNATAGRNRGLTGKQRLQAFYQAYEAFRQPDGRYPASYEVIYGHAWAP
;
A
#
# COMPACT_ATOMS: atom_id res chain seq x y z
N ASP A 1 -8.00 -13.66 -17.53
CA ASP A 1 -7.04 -14.59 -18.15
C ASP A 1 -6.26 -15.49 -17.19
N ALA A 2 -5.51 -14.98 -16.22
CA ALA A 2 -4.69 -15.83 -15.35
C ALA A 2 -5.49 -16.92 -14.57
N LEU A 3 -6.68 -16.59 -14.05
CA LEU A 3 -7.54 -17.53 -13.32
C LEU A 3 -8.12 -18.63 -14.23
N LEU A 4 -8.54 -18.28 -15.45
CA LEU A 4 -9.00 -19.26 -16.44
C LEU A 4 -7.87 -20.17 -16.90
N ALA A 5 -6.68 -19.60 -17.13
CA ALA A 5 -5.48 -20.36 -17.47
C ALA A 5 -5.04 -21.32 -16.33
N ALA A 6 -5.38 -20.99 -15.08
CA ALA A 6 -5.16 -21.84 -13.91
C ALA A 6 -6.27 -22.90 -13.70
N GLY A 7 -7.26 -22.99 -14.59
CA GLY A 7 -8.30 -24.04 -14.57
C GLY A 7 -9.51 -23.76 -13.68
N PHE A 8 -9.60 -22.56 -13.10
CA PHE A 8 -10.77 -22.15 -12.33
C PHE A 8 -11.95 -21.82 -13.25
N ARG A 9 -13.17 -22.13 -12.81
CA ARG A 9 -14.42 -21.81 -13.53
C ARG A 9 -15.11 -20.60 -12.90
N ASP A 10 -15.79 -19.84 -13.76
CA ASP A 10 -16.59 -18.67 -13.42
C ASP A 10 -15.87 -17.64 -12.51
N PRO A 11 -14.68 -17.12 -12.90
CA PRO A 11 -14.00 -16.13 -12.09
C PRO A 11 -14.77 -14.81 -12.06
N VAL A 12 -15.11 -14.36 -10.86
CA VAL A 12 -15.65 -13.03 -10.58
C VAL A 12 -14.56 -12.20 -9.92
N VAL A 13 -14.32 -11.00 -10.45
CA VAL A 13 -13.38 -10.04 -9.89
C VAL A 13 -14.16 -8.81 -9.45
N ASP A 14 -13.91 -8.36 -8.22
CA ASP A 14 -14.44 -7.12 -7.67
C ASP A 14 -13.30 -6.22 -7.18
N MET A 15 -13.54 -4.92 -7.12
CA MET A 15 -12.53 -3.91 -6.76
C MET A 15 -13.13 -2.88 -5.82
N GLU A 16 -12.45 -2.63 -4.70
CA GLU A 16 -12.80 -1.61 -3.73
C GLU A 16 -11.65 -0.64 -3.49
N MET A 17 -11.98 0.65 -3.36
CA MET A 17 -11.05 1.68 -2.92
C MET A 17 -11.26 1.99 -1.44
N ILE A 18 -10.28 1.67 -0.61
CA ILE A 18 -10.31 1.91 0.83
C ILE A 18 -9.32 3.01 1.18
N THR A 19 -9.71 4.00 1.98
CA THR A 19 -8.77 5.00 2.52
C THR A 19 -8.70 4.89 4.03
N LEU A 20 -7.52 4.52 4.54
CA LEU A 20 -7.22 4.48 5.97
C LEU A 20 -6.61 5.81 6.40
N THR A 21 -6.87 6.22 7.65
CA THR A 21 -6.32 7.46 8.21
C THR A 21 -5.52 7.18 9.48
N TYR A 22 -4.37 7.85 9.60
CA TYR A 22 -3.39 7.61 10.65
C TYR A 22 -3.12 8.88 11.45
N ASP A 23 -2.96 8.74 12.78
CA ASP A 23 -2.56 9.87 13.63
C ASP A 23 -1.12 10.34 13.35
N GLN A 24 -0.26 9.41 12.91
CA GLN A 24 1.13 9.67 12.60
C GLN A 24 1.57 8.87 11.37
N VAL A 25 2.38 9.49 10.51
CA VAL A 25 2.97 8.84 9.32
C VAL A 25 3.76 7.57 9.67
N ARG A 26 4.31 7.49 10.88
CA ARG A 26 5.00 6.27 11.37
C ARG A 26 4.08 5.05 11.39
N GLY A 27 2.81 5.20 11.80
CA GLY A 27 1.85 4.10 11.84
C GLY A 27 1.56 3.55 10.45
N LEU A 28 1.34 4.46 9.50
CA LEU A 28 1.19 4.14 8.08
C LEU A 28 2.38 3.32 7.55
N LEU A 29 3.61 3.77 7.83
CA LEU A 29 4.82 3.04 7.40
C LEU A 29 4.93 1.64 8.03
N GLN A 30 4.48 1.46 9.27
CA GLN A 30 4.49 0.17 9.94
C GLN A 30 3.50 -0.80 9.30
N ASP A 31 2.30 -0.34 8.96
CA ASP A 31 1.28 -1.14 8.29
C ASP A 31 1.74 -1.58 6.90
N LEU A 32 2.29 -0.64 6.10
CA LEU A 32 2.88 -0.96 4.79
C LEU A 32 3.97 -2.03 4.90
N LYS A 33 4.83 -1.91 5.91
CA LYS A 33 5.87 -2.91 6.16
C LYS A 33 5.26 -4.26 6.58
N GLY A 34 4.21 -4.24 7.39
CA GLY A 34 3.50 -5.43 7.88
C GLY A 34 2.88 -6.25 6.75
N ILE A 35 2.32 -5.60 5.73
CA ILE A 35 1.77 -6.27 4.54
C ILE A 35 2.83 -6.63 3.49
N GLY A 36 4.10 -6.36 3.76
CA GLY A 36 5.20 -6.65 2.83
C GLY A 36 5.34 -5.67 1.67
N ALA A 37 4.69 -4.50 1.72
CA ALA A 37 4.82 -3.43 0.74
C ALA A 37 6.20 -2.75 0.84
N ASN A 38 7.22 -3.48 0.41
CA ASN A 38 8.60 -3.04 0.36
C ASN A 38 8.87 -2.27 -0.95
N ASN A 39 9.87 -1.39 -0.92
CA ASN A 39 10.29 -0.65 -2.10
C ASN A 39 11.02 -1.58 -3.09
N ALA A 40 10.31 -2.02 -4.14
CA ALA A 40 10.84 -2.87 -5.21
C ALA A 40 11.36 -2.08 -6.44
N THR A 41 11.40 -0.75 -6.38
CA THR A 41 11.80 0.10 -7.51
C THR A 41 13.26 -0.17 -7.90
N ALA A 42 13.53 -0.30 -9.21
CA ALA A 42 14.87 -0.60 -9.73
C ALA A 42 15.94 0.40 -9.29
N GLY A 43 15.58 1.68 -9.14
CA GLY A 43 16.45 2.76 -8.64
C GLY A 43 16.48 2.92 -7.13
N ARG A 44 16.01 1.93 -6.35
CA ARG A 44 16.00 2.05 -4.89
C ARG A 44 17.42 2.21 -4.34
N ASN A 45 17.55 3.01 -3.28
CA ASN A 45 18.80 3.06 -2.53
C ASN A 45 19.08 1.67 -1.93
N ARG A 46 20.31 1.18 -2.11
CA ARG A 46 20.76 -0.11 -1.56
C ARG A 46 21.34 0.03 -0.15
N GLY A 47 21.70 1.24 0.26
CA GLY A 47 22.20 1.54 1.61
C GLY A 47 21.09 1.74 2.64
N LEU A 48 21.49 1.88 3.89
CA LEU A 48 20.58 2.25 4.97
C LEU A 48 19.98 3.65 4.74
N THR A 49 18.72 3.82 5.11
CA THR A 49 18.09 5.15 5.09
C THR A 49 18.64 5.97 6.26
N GLY A 50 19.36 7.05 5.95
CA GLY A 50 19.89 7.96 6.96
C GLY A 50 18.80 8.80 7.65
N LYS A 51 19.08 9.26 8.88
CA LYS A 51 18.16 10.07 9.70
C LYS A 51 17.63 11.30 8.96
N GLN A 52 18.47 12.03 8.26
CA GLN A 52 18.08 13.24 7.52
C GLN A 52 17.08 12.93 6.41
N ARG A 53 17.28 11.84 5.67
CA ARG A 53 16.37 11.42 4.60
C ARG A 53 15.01 10.98 5.15
N LEU A 54 15.01 10.30 6.30
CA LEU A 54 13.78 9.93 6.99
C LEU A 54 13.00 11.18 7.48
N GLN A 55 13.71 12.20 7.99
CA GLN A 55 13.07 13.46 8.39
C GLN A 55 12.51 14.22 7.20
N ALA A 56 13.26 14.31 6.10
CA ALA A 56 12.78 14.92 4.86
C ALA A 56 11.53 14.19 4.32
N PHE A 57 11.49 12.86 4.43
CA PHE A 57 10.29 12.09 4.09
C PHE A 57 9.08 12.49 4.95
N TYR A 58 9.22 12.58 6.28
CA TYR A 58 8.12 13.00 7.15
C TYR A 58 7.65 14.42 6.83
N GLN A 59 8.57 15.35 6.59
CA GLN A 59 8.24 16.74 6.21
C GLN A 59 7.49 16.81 4.88
N ALA A 60 7.92 16.05 3.87
CA ALA A 60 7.22 15.98 2.60
C ALA A 60 5.80 15.42 2.76
N TYR A 61 5.61 14.52 3.73
CA TYR A 61 4.31 13.91 4.01
C TYR A 61 3.30 14.87 4.65
N GLU A 62 3.75 15.97 5.25
CA GLU A 62 2.86 17.00 5.81
C GLU A 62 1.92 17.62 4.76
N ALA A 63 2.32 17.61 3.48
CA ALA A 63 1.46 18.07 2.38
C ALA A 63 0.16 17.24 2.24
N PHE A 64 0.11 16.04 2.82
CA PHE A 64 -1.06 15.16 2.79
C PHE A 64 -1.87 15.19 4.09
N ARG A 65 -1.46 15.99 5.08
CA ARG A 65 -2.19 16.11 6.34
C ARG A 65 -3.58 16.71 6.10
N GLN A 66 -4.61 16.00 6.56
CA GLN A 66 -6.00 16.43 6.45
C GLN A 66 -6.36 17.49 7.50
N PRO A 67 -7.50 18.20 7.35
CA PRO A 67 -7.92 19.23 8.31
C PRO A 67 -8.09 18.74 9.75
N ASP A 68 -8.36 17.45 9.94
CA ASP A 68 -8.46 16.78 11.25
C ASP A 68 -7.08 16.39 11.84
N GLY A 69 -5.99 16.69 11.13
CA GLY A 69 -4.62 16.38 11.53
C GLY A 69 -4.15 14.97 11.19
N ARG A 70 -4.98 14.13 10.55
CA ARG A 70 -4.64 12.75 10.18
C ARG A 70 -3.97 12.67 8.80
N TYR A 71 -3.28 11.57 8.55
CA TYR A 71 -2.64 11.28 7.26
C TYR A 71 -3.38 10.15 6.54
N PRO A 72 -3.83 10.35 5.29
CA PRO A 72 -4.52 9.31 4.52
C PRO A 72 -3.55 8.36 3.82
N ALA A 73 -3.98 7.11 3.67
CA ALA A 73 -3.41 6.13 2.74
C ALA A 73 -4.54 5.43 1.99
N SER A 74 -4.55 5.51 0.67
CA SER A 74 -5.56 4.88 -0.18
C SER A 74 -5.02 3.56 -0.74
N TYR A 75 -5.87 2.53 -0.71
CA TYR A 75 -5.59 1.17 -1.13
C TYR A 75 -6.63 0.76 -2.16
N GLU A 76 -6.18 0.18 -3.27
CA GLU A 76 -7.02 -0.53 -4.22
C GLU A 76 -6.96 -2.01 -3.86
N VAL A 77 -8.09 -2.57 -3.44
CA VAL A 77 -8.20 -3.98 -3.06
C VAL A 77 -8.98 -4.70 -4.15
N ILE A 78 -8.35 -5.72 -4.72
CA ILE A 78 -8.94 -6.55 -5.78
C ILE A 78 -9.28 -7.91 -5.18
N TYR A 79 -10.56 -8.27 -5.22
CA TYR A 79 -11.07 -9.56 -4.78
C TYR A 79 -11.27 -10.47 -5.98
N GLY A 80 -10.69 -11.67 -5.94
CA GLY A 80 -10.90 -12.71 -6.95
C GLY A 80 -11.61 -13.90 -6.34
N HIS A 81 -12.82 -14.19 -6.80
CA HIS A 81 -13.56 -15.39 -6.45
C HIS A 81 -13.63 -16.31 -7.66
N ALA A 82 -13.26 -17.58 -7.49
CA ALA A 82 -13.35 -18.55 -8.56
C ALA A 82 -13.60 -19.95 -7.98
N TRP A 83 -14.29 -20.80 -8.75
CA TRP A 83 -14.56 -22.18 -8.33
C TRP A 83 -13.46 -23.10 -8.87
N ALA A 84 -12.83 -23.85 -7.98
CA ALA A 84 -11.96 -24.95 -8.37
C ALA A 84 -12.81 -26.16 -8.78
N PRO A 85 -12.39 -26.95 -9.79
CA PRO A 85 -13.07 -28.18 -10.17
C PRO A 85 -13.00 -29.28 -9.10
#